data_AF-A0A7C3R574-F1
#
_entry.id   AF-A0A7C3R574-F1
#
_cell.length_a   1.000
_cell.length_b   1.000
_cell.length_c   1.000
_cell.angle_alpha   90.00
_cell.angle_beta   90.00
_cell.angle_gamma   90.00
#
_symmetry.space_group_name_H-M   'P 1'
#
loop_
_entity.id
_entity.type
_entity.pdbx_description
1 polymer ?
#
loop_
_entity_poly.entity_id
_entity_poly.type
_entity_poly.pdbx_seq_one_letter_code
_entity_poly.pdbx_strand_id
1 'polypeptide(L)'
;NGKDHQYCSIHCLVEDAEVNGKKLDHFKAVDNVTLKFTDSKSLYFVVGSNKPGTMSSVSKYGFSKKEAALKFAQEFGGKIMNFKELYALTKDRLDKDIQATKKRQAKAAKKGKMIYIKMCKQTTQRFKNPSEAKTFLITEKLCGKLKGKPLQQVALFLSGKGNYKAPQMKCGAGKCGTGKCGGDK
;
A
#
# COMPACT_ATOMS: atom_id res chain seq x y z
N ASN A 1 -8.07 9.77 -19.07
CA ASN A 1 -9.40 9.69 -18.43
C ASN A 1 -9.78 10.90 -17.55
N GLY A 2 -9.07 12.03 -17.60
CA GLY A 2 -9.50 13.27 -16.94
C GLY A 2 -9.79 13.17 -15.43
N LYS A 3 -9.22 12.16 -14.76
CA LYS A 3 -9.40 11.89 -13.33
C LYS A 3 -8.07 12.11 -12.62
N ASP A 4 -8.12 12.88 -11.55
CA ASP A 4 -6.98 13.07 -10.67
C ASP A 4 -6.75 11.81 -9.84
N HIS A 5 -5.51 11.35 -9.81
CA HIS A 5 -5.09 10.22 -9.01
C HIS A 5 -4.03 10.67 -8.01
N GLN A 6 -4.34 10.50 -6.72
CA GLN A 6 -3.41 10.80 -5.64
C GLN A 6 -2.71 9.52 -5.19
N TYR A 7 -1.39 9.61 -5.06
CA TYR A 7 -0.55 8.52 -4.58
C TYR A 7 0.13 8.94 -3.29
N CYS A 8 0.24 8.03 -2.34
CA CYS A 8 0.95 8.27 -1.09
C CYS A 8 2.47 8.38 -1.25
N SER A 9 3.01 7.91 -2.39
CA SER A 9 4.42 7.98 -2.71
C SER A 9 4.65 7.84 -4.21
N ILE A 10 5.82 8.29 -4.67
CA ILE A 10 6.24 8.09 -6.07
C ILE A 10 6.39 6.60 -6.42
N HIS A 11 6.65 5.72 -5.44
CA HIS A 11 6.69 4.28 -5.67
C HIS A 11 5.34 3.77 -6.19
N CYS A 12 4.23 4.14 -5.54
CA CYS A 12 2.90 3.74 -5.98
C CYS A 12 2.52 4.36 -7.34
N LEU A 13 3.00 5.58 -7.60
CA LEU A 13 2.80 6.25 -8.88
C LEU A 13 3.51 5.50 -10.02
N VAL A 14 4.78 5.14 -9.82
CA VAL A 14 5.58 4.39 -10.80
C VAL A 14 5.07 2.97 -10.95
N GLU A 15 4.63 2.31 -9.86
CA GLU A 15 3.98 0.99 -9.94
C GLU A 15 2.73 1.03 -10.83
N ASP A 16 1.87 2.04 -10.67
CA ASP A 16 0.65 2.15 -11.47
C ASP A 16 0.95 2.43 -12.96
N ALA A 17 2.00 3.21 -13.24
CA ALA A 17 2.44 3.47 -14.62
C ALA A 17 3.08 2.25 -15.28
N GLU A 18 4.03 1.60 -14.61
CA GLU A 18 4.89 0.56 -15.18
C GLU A 18 4.25 -0.83 -15.14
N VAL A 19 3.50 -1.14 -14.07
CA VAL A 19 2.91 -2.47 -13.86
C VAL A 19 1.46 -2.52 -14.30
N ASN A 20 0.68 -1.49 -13.98
CA ASN A 20 -0.75 -1.46 -14.32
C ASN A 20 -1.02 -0.76 -15.67
N GLY A 21 0.04 -0.34 -16.38
CA GLY A 21 -0.05 0.24 -17.73
C GLY A 21 -0.81 1.56 -17.79
N LYS A 22 -0.93 2.27 -16.67
CA LYS A 22 -1.72 3.49 -16.60
C LYS A 22 -0.95 4.64 -17.23
N LYS A 23 -1.56 5.27 -18.23
CA LYS A 23 -1.03 6.52 -18.79
C LYS A 23 -1.17 7.62 -17.75
N LEU A 24 -0.02 8.11 -17.27
CA LEU A 24 0.05 9.22 -16.32
C LEU A 24 0.58 10.46 -17.04
N ASP A 25 -0.13 11.56 -16.91
CA ASP A 25 0.21 12.89 -17.39
C ASP A 25 0.07 13.91 -16.24
N HIS A 26 0.60 15.12 -16.45
CA HIS A 26 0.49 16.23 -15.49
C HIS A 26 0.90 15.91 -14.04
N PHE A 27 2.04 15.24 -13.87
CA PHE A 27 2.56 14.87 -12.55
C PHE A 27 2.69 16.08 -11.63
N LYS A 28 1.99 16.06 -10.50
CA LYS A 28 2.17 17.04 -9.42
C LYS A 28 2.78 16.39 -8.20
N ALA A 29 3.64 17.13 -7.52
CA ALA A 29 4.24 16.74 -6.26
C ALA A 29 4.16 17.90 -5.28
N VAL A 30 4.22 17.59 -3.98
CA VAL A 30 4.14 18.60 -2.93
C VAL A 30 5.50 19.29 -2.79
N ASP A 31 5.49 20.61 -2.86
CA ASP A 31 6.64 21.45 -2.53
C ASP A 31 6.81 21.56 -1.01
N ASN A 32 8.00 21.26 -0.52
CA ASN A 32 8.30 21.14 0.91
C ASN A 32 8.40 22.47 1.67
N VAL A 33 8.32 23.60 0.98
CA VAL A 33 8.36 24.95 1.59
C VAL A 33 6.94 25.51 1.67
N THR A 34 6.22 25.50 0.56
CA THR A 34 4.87 26.07 0.41
C THR A 34 3.77 25.09 0.75
N LEU A 35 4.06 23.78 0.79
CA LEU A 35 3.12 22.67 0.99
C LEU A 35 2.02 22.60 -0.10
N LYS A 36 2.27 23.20 -1.26
CA LYS A 36 1.34 23.20 -2.40
C LYS A 36 1.73 22.13 -3.42
N PHE A 37 0.75 21.65 -4.17
CA PHE A 37 1.00 20.81 -5.34
C PHE A 37 1.57 21.66 -6.48
N THR A 38 2.74 21.29 -6.95
CA THR A 38 3.47 21.95 -8.05
C THR A 38 3.78 20.92 -9.13
N ASP A 39 3.94 21.38 -10.38
CA ASP A 39 4.40 20.51 -11.47
C ASP A 39 5.70 19.82 -11.07
N SER A 40 5.70 18.49 -11.06
CA SER A 40 6.85 17.71 -10.61
C SER A 40 8.07 17.95 -11.48
N LYS A 41 7.87 18.26 -12.77
CA LYS A 41 8.97 18.51 -13.71
C LYS A 41 9.73 19.80 -13.41
N SER A 42 9.11 20.76 -12.71
CA SER A 42 9.77 22.01 -12.28
C SER A 42 10.36 21.94 -10.88
N LEU A 43 10.19 20.82 -10.16
CA LEU A 43 10.76 20.62 -8.83
C LEU A 43 12.17 20.00 -8.87
N TYR A 44 12.94 20.37 -7.87
CA TYR A 44 14.20 19.75 -7.47
C TYR A 44 13.92 18.78 -6.33
N PHE A 45 14.31 17.52 -6.47
CA PHE A 45 14.09 16.50 -5.45
C PHE A 45 15.38 16.18 -4.70
N VAL A 46 15.37 16.29 -3.38
CA VAL A 46 16.43 15.76 -2.52
C VAL A 46 16.07 14.34 -2.11
N VAL A 47 16.92 13.38 -2.48
CA VAL A 47 16.68 11.96 -2.26
C VAL A 47 17.74 11.36 -1.34
N GLY A 48 17.29 10.62 -0.33
CA GLY A 48 18.17 9.91 0.61
C GLY A 48 18.84 10.82 1.63
N SER A 49 18.15 11.87 2.07
CA SER A 49 18.57 12.64 3.25
C SER A 49 18.38 11.83 4.54
N ASN A 50 19.02 12.28 5.63
CA ASN A 50 18.86 11.71 6.96
C ASN A 50 17.48 11.98 7.59
N LYS A 51 16.66 12.83 6.98
CA LYS A 51 15.28 13.08 7.42
C LYS A 51 14.37 11.90 7.05
N PRO A 52 13.42 11.54 7.92
CA PRO A 52 12.55 10.39 7.69
C PRO A 52 11.59 10.65 6.52
N GLY A 53 11.67 9.81 5.48
CA GLY A 53 10.74 9.88 4.36
C GLY A 53 9.30 9.53 4.76
N THR A 54 8.32 10.09 4.04
CA THR A 54 6.91 9.70 4.19
C THR A 54 6.73 8.26 3.74
N MET A 55 6.59 7.35 4.70
CA MET A 55 6.28 5.93 4.46
C MET A 55 7.31 5.18 3.58
N SER A 56 8.54 5.68 3.46
CA SER A 56 9.62 5.05 2.68
C SER A 56 10.91 5.00 3.49
N SER A 57 11.74 3.99 3.24
CA SER A 57 13.10 3.91 3.80
C SER A 57 14.05 4.93 3.17
N VAL A 58 13.71 5.47 2.00
CA VAL A 58 14.48 6.50 1.30
C VAL A 58 13.62 7.73 1.15
N SER A 59 14.01 8.80 1.85
CA SER A 59 13.37 10.11 1.77
C SER A 59 13.45 10.71 0.37
N LYS A 60 12.39 11.42 -0.01
CA LYS A 60 12.25 12.11 -1.30
C LYS A 60 11.46 13.38 -1.04
N TYR A 61 12.13 14.52 -1.06
CA TYR A 61 11.54 15.83 -0.75
C TYR A 61 11.63 16.74 -1.97
N GLY A 62 10.53 17.37 -2.34
CA GLY A 62 10.44 18.21 -3.55
C GLY A 62 10.52 19.70 -3.21
N PHE A 63 11.27 20.46 -3.99
CA PHE A 63 11.47 21.90 -3.80
C PHE A 63 11.36 22.64 -5.12
N SER A 64 10.56 23.70 -5.16
CA SER A 64 10.37 24.58 -6.31
C SER A 64 11.57 25.48 -6.57
N LYS A 65 12.33 25.80 -5.51
CA LYS A 65 13.55 26.60 -5.59
C LYS A 65 14.77 25.73 -5.40
N LYS A 66 15.75 25.86 -6.31
CA LYS A 66 17.02 25.14 -6.25
C LYS A 66 17.79 25.46 -4.97
N GLU A 67 17.73 26.70 -4.52
CA GLU A 67 18.41 27.18 -3.31
C GLU A 67 17.87 26.48 -2.06
N ALA A 68 16.56 26.22 -2.01
CA ALA A 68 15.93 25.49 -0.91
C ALA A 68 16.37 24.02 -0.90
N ALA A 69 16.42 23.37 -2.08
CA ALA A 69 16.94 22.01 -2.20
C ALA A 69 18.41 21.91 -1.78
N LEU A 70 19.24 22.87 -2.18
CA LEU A 70 20.66 22.94 -1.80
C LEU A 70 20.83 23.10 -0.30
N LYS A 71 20.13 24.05 0.32
CA LYS A 71 20.17 24.23 1.78
C LYS A 71 19.75 22.95 2.51
N PHE A 72 18.66 22.32 2.08
CA PHE A 72 18.18 21.08 2.68
C PHE A 72 19.19 19.94 2.52
N ALA A 73 19.81 19.80 1.33
CA ALA A 73 20.82 18.78 1.09
C ALA A 73 22.13 19.03 1.86
N GLN A 74 22.50 20.29 2.09
CA GLN A 74 23.65 20.64 2.94
C GLN A 74 23.41 20.29 4.41
N GLU A 75 22.20 20.55 4.91
CA GLU A 75 21.86 20.32 6.32
C GLU A 75 21.57 18.84 6.64
N PHE A 76 20.88 18.15 5.73
CA PHE A 76 20.36 16.80 5.96
C PHE A 76 20.98 15.74 5.06
N GLY A 77 21.89 16.11 4.18
CA GLY A 77 22.44 15.23 3.16
C GLY A 77 21.43 14.86 2.07
N GLY A 78 21.80 13.88 1.27
CA GLY A 78 21.02 13.41 0.13
C GLY A 78 21.49 14.01 -1.20
N LYS A 79 20.96 13.44 -2.29
CA LYS A 79 21.32 13.84 -3.66
C LYS A 79 20.18 14.64 -4.28
N ILE A 80 20.49 15.81 -4.83
CA ILE A 80 19.55 16.59 -5.63
C ILE A 80 19.44 15.95 -7.02
N MET A 81 18.21 15.77 -7.49
CA MET A 81 17.88 15.24 -8.80
C MET A 81 16.60 15.85 -9.33
N ASN A 82 16.39 15.81 -10.65
CA ASN A 82 15.15 16.24 -11.27
C ASN A 82 14.11 15.09 -11.29
N PHE A 83 12.88 15.38 -11.72
CA PHE A 83 11.82 14.38 -11.78
C PHE A 83 12.14 13.18 -12.67
N LYS A 84 12.78 13.39 -13.82
CA LYS A 84 13.13 12.31 -14.76
C LYS A 84 14.12 11.33 -14.14
N GLU A 85 15.15 11.85 -13.48
CA GLU A 85 16.14 11.06 -12.75
C GLU A 85 15.51 10.31 -11.57
N LEU A 86 14.65 10.98 -10.80
CA LEU A 86 13.94 10.36 -9.68
C LEU A 86 13.00 9.24 -10.13
N TYR A 87 12.28 9.46 -11.23
CA TYR A 87 11.40 8.46 -11.84
C TYR A 87 12.20 7.24 -12.29
N ALA A 88 13.30 7.44 -13.03
CA ALA A 88 14.18 6.37 -13.48
C ALA A 88 14.76 5.57 -12.30
N LEU A 89 15.29 6.26 -11.27
CA LEU A 89 15.79 5.62 -10.06
C LEU A 89 14.72 4.76 -9.35
N THR A 90 13.49 5.25 -9.31
CA THR A 90 12.36 4.54 -8.69
C THR A 90 11.96 3.33 -9.51
N LYS A 91 11.92 3.47 -10.85
CA LYS A 91 11.64 2.39 -11.79
C LYS A 91 12.68 1.26 -11.69
N ASP A 92 13.97 1.59 -11.66
CA ASP A 92 15.05 0.59 -11.58
C ASP A 92 15.02 -0.21 -10.27
N ARG A 93 14.44 0.36 -9.21
CA ARG A 93 14.30 -0.27 -7.89
C ARG A 93 12.92 -0.90 -7.67
N LEU A 94 11.99 -0.68 -8.57
CA LEU A 94 10.57 -1.01 -8.40
C LEU A 94 10.37 -2.49 -8.05
N ASP A 95 10.96 -3.40 -8.84
CA ASP A 95 10.81 -4.84 -8.62
C ASP A 95 11.34 -5.29 -7.26
N LYS A 96 12.51 -4.80 -6.87
CA LYS A 96 13.12 -5.12 -5.57
C LYS A 96 12.24 -4.62 -4.42
N ASP A 97 11.70 -3.41 -4.55
CA ASP A 97 10.80 -2.82 -3.55
C ASP A 97 9.45 -3.55 -3.47
N ILE A 98 8.89 -3.96 -4.62
CA ILE A 98 7.67 -4.78 -4.69
C ILE A 98 7.90 -6.12 -3.99
N GLN A 99 9.01 -6.80 -4.29
CA GLN A 99 9.32 -8.09 -3.67
C GLN A 99 9.57 -7.98 -2.17
N ALA A 100 10.31 -6.96 -1.73
CA ALA A 100 10.51 -6.68 -0.32
C ALA A 100 9.18 -6.40 0.39
N THR A 101 8.28 -5.63 -0.24
CA THR A 101 6.95 -5.32 0.26
C THR A 101 6.08 -6.57 0.37
N LYS A 102 6.04 -7.41 -0.67
CA LYS A 102 5.33 -8.70 -0.66
C LYS A 102 5.84 -9.60 0.47
N LYS A 103 7.17 -9.71 0.65
CA LYS A 103 7.78 -10.50 1.74
C LYS A 103 7.37 -9.97 3.13
N ARG A 104 7.35 -8.65 3.32
CA ARG A 104 6.89 -8.01 4.58
C ARG A 104 5.40 -8.26 4.81
N GLN A 105 4.57 -8.11 3.78
CA GLN A 105 3.12 -8.36 3.85
C GLN A 105 2.82 -9.83 4.15
N ALA A 106 3.53 -10.78 3.55
CA ALA A 106 3.36 -12.20 3.82
C ALA A 106 3.71 -12.54 5.29
N LYS A 107 4.81 -12.00 5.83
CA LYS A 107 5.15 -12.16 7.25
C LYS A 107 4.08 -11.53 8.15
N ALA A 108 3.57 -10.36 7.80
CA ALA A 108 2.50 -9.69 8.52
C ALA A 108 1.19 -10.49 8.48
N ALA A 109 0.84 -11.09 7.35
CA ALA A 109 -0.33 -11.95 7.18
C ALA A 109 -0.21 -13.24 8.02
N LYS A 110 0.97 -13.86 8.10
CA LYS A 110 1.21 -15.02 8.99
C LYS A 110 0.93 -14.66 10.46
N LYS A 111 1.40 -13.50 10.92
CA LYS A 111 1.07 -12.99 12.26
C LYS A 111 -0.43 -12.69 12.39
N GLY A 112 -1.02 -12.12 11.35
CA GLY A 112 -2.47 -11.86 11.25
C GLY A 112 -3.31 -13.12 11.40
N LYS A 113 -2.91 -14.24 10.79
CA LYS A 113 -3.58 -15.54 10.95
C LYS A 113 -3.63 -15.97 12.42
N MET A 114 -2.51 -15.83 13.13
CA MET A 114 -2.44 -16.19 14.55
C MET A 114 -3.34 -15.31 15.41
N ILE A 115 -3.37 -14.00 15.15
CA ILE A 115 -4.26 -13.05 15.82
C ILE A 115 -5.72 -13.38 15.52
N TYR A 116 -6.02 -13.70 14.26
CA TYR A 116 -7.36 -14.03 13.79
C TYR A 116 -7.92 -15.27 14.47
N ILE A 117 -7.13 -16.34 14.57
CA ILE A 117 -7.54 -17.58 15.24
C ILE A 117 -7.77 -17.36 16.73
N LYS A 118 -6.93 -16.55 17.39
CA LYS A 118 -7.00 -16.35 18.85
C LYS A 118 -8.05 -15.34 19.29
N MET A 119 -8.30 -14.30 18.51
CA MET A 119 -9.05 -13.12 18.97
C MET A 119 -10.25 -12.75 18.11
N CYS A 120 -10.48 -13.46 17.00
CA CYS A 120 -11.58 -13.14 16.10
C CYS A 120 -12.54 -14.30 15.89
N LYS A 121 -13.82 -13.98 15.69
CA LYS A 121 -14.81 -14.92 15.17
C LYS A 121 -14.44 -15.34 13.75
N GLN A 122 -14.46 -16.65 13.51
CA GLN A 122 -14.09 -17.23 12.24
C GLN A 122 -15.14 -16.95 11.17
N THR A 123 -14.69 -16.70 9.94
CA THR A 123 -15.51 -16.43 8.76
C THR A 123 -14.85 -17.05 7.53
N THR A 124 -15.69 -17.50 6.61
CA THR A 124 -15.28 -18.00 5.29
C THR A 124 -15.05 -16.85 4.30
N GLN A 125 -15.50 -15.64 4.61
CA GLN A 125 -15.41 -14.50 3.71
C GLN A 125 -13.95 -14.09 3.46
N ARG A 126 -13.65 -13.78 2.20
CA ARG A 126 -12.34 -13.34 1.71
C ARG A 126 -12.51 -12.11 0.85
N PHE A 127 -11.48 -11.29 0.80
CA PHE A 127 -11.55 -9.95 0.20
C PHE A 127 -10.49 -9.76 -0.87
N LYS A 128 -10.78 -8.90 -1.84
CA LYS A 128 -9.83 -8.58 -2.91
C LYS A 128 -8.71 -7.68 -2.40
N ASN A 129 -9.01 -6.82 -1.43
CA ASN A 129 -8.04 -5.91 -0.84
C ASN A 129 -8.13 -5.87 0.70
N PRO A 130 -7.04 -5.47 1.39
CA PRO A 130 -7.04 -5.37 2.84
C PRO A 130 -8.00 -4.30 3.38
N SER A 131 -8.35 -3.28 2.58
CA SER A 131 -9.23 -2.20 3.02
C SER A 131 -10.66 -2.70 3.23
N GLU A 132 -11.20 -3.45 2.27
CA GLU A 132 -12.50 -4.13 2.39
C GLU A 132 -12.50 -5.10 3.58
N ALA A 133 -11.44 -5.89 3.73
CA ALA A 133 -11.31 -6.81 4.86
C ALA A 133 -11.34 -6.08 6.21
N LYS A 134 -10.68 -4.93 6.33
CA LYS A 134 -10.75 -4.11 7.56
C LYS A 134 -12.16 -3.61 7.83
N THR A 135 -12.81 -3.05 6.80
CA THR A 135 -14.17 -2.51 6.95
C THR A 135 -15.09 -3.60 7.47
N PHE A 136 -15.06 -4.78 6.85
CA PHE A 136 -15.83 -5.93 7.30
C PHE A 136 -15.53 -6.34 8.75
N LEU A 137 -14.25 -6.48 9.11
CA LEU A 137 -13.85 -6.84 10.48
C LEU A 137 -14.34 -5.86 11.54
N ILE A 138 -14.40 -4.56 11.20
CA ILE A 138 -14.90 -3.50 12.09
C ILE A 138 -16.42 -3.53 12.17
N THR A 139 -17.11 -3.56 11.02
CA THR A 139 -18.58 -3.52 10.93
C THR A 139 -19.21 -4.73 11.62
N GLU A 140 -18.71 -5.93 11.32
CA GLU A 140 -19.19 -7.18 11.90
C GLU A 140 -18.66 -7.44 13.32
N LYS A 141 -17.80 -6.54 13.84
CA LYS A 141 -17.19 -6.62 15.18
C LYS A 141 -16.53 -7.97 15.47
N LEU A 142 -16.01 -8.65 14.44
CA LEU A 142 -15.51 -10.02 14.55
C LEU A 142 -14.30 -10.14 15.46
N CYS A 143 -13.49 -9.08 15.55
CA CYS A 143 -12.25 -9.04 16.34
C CYS A 143 -12.34 -8.11 17.57
N GLY A 144 -13.55 -7.79 18.05
CA GLY A 144 -13.74 -6.90 19.20
C GLY A 144 -13.12 -5.51 18.99
N LYS A 145 -12.22 -5.09 19.89
CA LYS A 145 -11.56 -3.77 19.89
C LYS A 145 -10.24 -3.72 19.08
N LEU A 146 -9.98 -4.71 18.22
CA LEU A 146 -8.75 -4.75 17.43
C LEU A 146 -8.61 -3.53 16.52
N LYS A 147 -7.52 -2.77 16.66
CA LYS A 147 -7.26 -1.53 15.88
C LYS A 147 -5.81 -1.50 15.39
N GLY A 148 -5.51 -0.56 14.49
CA GLY A 148 -4.15 -0.25 14.05
C GLY A 148 -3.42 -1.44 13.38
N LYS A 149 -2.17 -1.68 13.79
CA LYS A 149 -1.27 -2.66 13.18
C LYS A 149 -1.79 -4.12 13.29
N PRO A 150 -2.28 -4.60 14.45
CA PRO A 150 -2.91 -5.92 14.55
C PRO A 150 -4.08 -6.11 13.58
N LEU A 151 -4.97 -5.11 13.45
CA LEU A 151 -6.10 -5.17 12.52
C LEU A 151 -5.63 -5.23 11.05
N GLN A 152 -4.63 -4.43 10.69
CA GLN A 152 -4.00 -4.48 9.36
C GLN A 152 -3.43 -5.88 9.07
N GLN A 153 -2.83 -6.55 10.06
CA GLN A 153 -2.27 -7.89 9.87
C GLN A 153 -3.37 -8.93 9.59
N VAL A 154 -4.47 -8.89 10.35
CA VAL A 154 -5.63 -9.77 10.12
C VAL A 154 -6.25 -9.49 8.74
N ALA A 155 -6.39 -8.22 8.37
CA ALA A 155 -6.91 -7.85 7.05
C ALA A 155 -6.00 -8.32 5.89
N LEU A 156 -4.67 -8.26 6.06
CA LEU A 156 -3.71 -8.83 5.10
C LEU A 156 -3.85 -10.35 4.97
N PHE A 157 -4.16 -11.04 6.06
CA PHE A 157 -4.46 -12.47 6.03
C PHE A 157 -5.76 -12.78 5.26
N LEU A 158 -6.86 -12.08 5.57
CA LEU A 158 -8.17 -12.30 4.92
C LEU A 158 -8.21 -11.88 3.45
N SER A 159 -7.28 -11.03 3.02
CA SER A 159 -7.13 -10.62 1.61
C SER A 159 -6.13 -11.47 0.82
N GLY A 160 -5.63 -12.57 1.38
CA GLY A 160 -4.80 -13.53 0.64
C GLY A 160 -3.39 -13.05 0.29
N LYS A 161 -2.91 -11.91 0.83
CA LYS A 161 -1.57 -11.36 0.57
C LYS A 161 -0.40 -12.16 1.20
N GLY A 162 -0.67 -13.37 1.66
CA GLY A 162 0.33 -14.33 2.12
C GLY A 162 -0.07 -15.74 1.70
N ASN A 163 0.06 -16.07 0.41
CA ASN A 163 -0.03 -17.42 -0.16
C ASN A 163 -0.92 -18.41 0.60
N TYR A 164 -2.23 -18.16 0.63
CA TYR A 164 -3.21 -19.21 0.88
C TYR A 164 -4.20 -19.23 -0.28
N LYS A 165 -3.96 -20.12 -1.25
CA LYS A 165 -5.05 -20.66 -2.06
C LYS A 165 -5.83 -21.58 -1.11
N ALA A 166 -6.99 -21.12 -0.64
CA ALA A 166 -7.96 -22.07 -0.12
C ALA A 166 -8.35 -23.00 -1.29
N PRO A 167 -8.71 -24.26 -1.04
CA PRO A 167 -9.27 -25.11 -2.08
C PRO A 167 -10.43 -24.32 -2.70
N GLN A 168 -10.54 -24.34 -4.02
CA GLN A 168 -11.85 -24.13 -4.63
C GLN A 168 -12.79 -25.04 -3.85
N MET A 169 -13.76 -24.47 -3.15
CA MET A 169 -14.90 -25.24 -2.72
C MET A 169 -15.56 -25.62 -4.04
N LYS A 170 -15.14 -26.76 -4.59
CA LYS A 170 -15.88 -27.43 -5.63
C LYS A 170 -17.22 -27.65 -4.96
N CYS A 171 -18.23 -26.90 -5.40
CA CYS A 171 -19.59 -27.40 -5.29
C CYS A 171 -19.54 -28.74 -6.00
N GLY A 172 -19.40 -29.81 -5.21
CA GLY A 172 -19.53 -31.16 -5.73
C GLY A 172 -20.91 -31.19 -6.37
N ALA A 173 -20.96 -31.65 -7.61
CA ALA A 173 -22.21 -31.92 -8.30
C ALA A 173 -22.99 -32.94 -7.46
N GLY A 174 -23.85 -32.42 -6.60
CA GLY A 174 -24.66 -33.14 -5.63
C GLY A 174 -26.00 -32.44 -5.62
N LYS A 175 -26.95 -33.10 -6.25
CA LYS A 175 -28.32 -32.66 -6.56
C LYS A 175 -28.95 -31.79 -5.46
N CYS A 176 -29.57 -30.68 -5.88
CA CYS A 176 -30.52 -29.93 -5.06
C CYS A 176 -31.56 -30.91 -4.48
N GLY A 177 -31.55 -31.07 -3.16
CA GLY A 177 -32.47 -31.94 -2.42
C GLY A 177 -32.71 -31.35 -1.03
N THR A 178 -33.81 -30.61 -0.93
CA THR A 178 -34.61 -30.26 0.27
C THR A 178 -34.03 -30.64 1.64
N GLY A 179 -33.72 -29.64 2.48
CA GLY A 179 -33.39 -29.90 3.89
C GLY A 179 -32.96 -28.68 4.72
N LYS A 180 -33.91 -27.80 5.03
CA LYS A 180 -34.00 -26.87 6.19
C LYS A 180 -32.69 -26.22 6.72
N CYS A 181 -32.55 -24.92 6.43
CA CYS A 181 -31.84 -24.00 7.30
C CYS A 181 -32.72 -23.61 8.49
N GLY A 182 -32.18 -23.69 9.71
CA GLY A 182 -32.72 -23.00 10.89
C GLY A 182 -32.78 -23.86 12.15
N GLY A 183 -32.33 -23.28 13.27
CA GLY A 183 -32.73 -23.73 14.61
C GLY A 183 -31.62 -23.76 15.64
N ASP A 184 -31.61 -22.72 16.48
CA ASP A 184 -30.84 -22.52 17.69
C ASP A 184 -30.89 -23.69 18.71
N LYS A 185 -29.93 -23.69 19.64
CA LYS A 185 -30.09 -24.37 20.93
C LYS A 185 -30.36 -23.33 22.01
#